data_AF-A0A067G691-F1
#
_entry.id   AF-A0A067G691-F1
#
_cell.length_a   1.000
_cell.length_b   1.000
_cell.length_c   1.000
_cell.angle_alpha   90.00
_cell.angle_beta   90.00
_cell.angle_gamma   90.00
#
_symmetry.space_group_name_H-M   'P 1'
#
loop_
_entity.id
_entity.type
_entity.pdbx_description
1 polymer ?
#
loop_
_entity_poly.entity_id
_entity_poly.type
_entity_poly.pdbx_seq_one_letter_code
_entity_poly.pdbx_strand_id
1 'polypeptide(L)'
;MEGIPSKARNLQMSLLMAKLYRNSRHNRGAVACYKECLRHCPFFIEAITALAELGATPKDIISLFAQTPNRSGRAPFDHLDSSRWLHRYVEAQCCIASNDYKGGLELFAELLQRFPNNIHILLEMAKVDAIIGKNDEAILNFEKVRSIDPYIMTYMDEYAMLLKVKCDYSKLSKLVHDLLSIDPSRPEVFVALSVLWERKDERGALSYAEKSIRIDERHIPGYIMKGNLLLSMKRPEAAVIAFRGAQELRPDLRSYQGLVHSYLQFSKVKEALYAAREAMKAMPQSAKALKLVGDVHASNASGREKAKKFYESALRLEPGYLGAALALAELHVIEGRNGDAVSLLERYLKDWADDSLHVKLAQVFAATNMLQEALSHYEAALRINSQNEAAKKGLERLEKQMKGVDPDAPEEDEENEVEDAEGDQEETDLL
;
A
#
# COMPACT_ATOMS: atom_id res chain seq x y z
N MET A 1 17.81 34.26 0.32
CA MET A 1 16.55 34.27 1.08
C MET A 1 16.77 34.36 2.59
N GLU A 2 17.79 33.70 3.16
CA GLU A 2 18.11 33.83 4.60
C GLU A 2 18.48 35.25 5.05
N GLY A 3 19.07 36.06 4.15
CA GLY A 3 19.38 37.48 4.42
C GLY A 3 18.16 38.41 4.53
N ILE A 4 16.95 37.93 4.24
CA ILE A 4 15.70 38.71 4.41
C ILE A 4 15.18 38.45 5.83
N PRO A 5 14.99 39.49 6.67
CA PRO A 5 14.43 39.35 8.01
C PRO A 5 13.05 38.67 7.99
N SER A 6 12.75 37.80 8.96
CA SER A 6 11.47 37.06 9.02
C SER A 6 10.23 37.96 8.93
N LYS A 7 10.27 39.14 9.55
CA LYS A 7 9.19 40.14 9.51
C LYS A 7 8.94 40.76 8.13
N ALA A 8 9.91 40.70 7.22
CA ALA A 8 9.84 41.27 5.87
C ALA A 8 9.50 40.22 4.80
N ARG A 9 9.37 38.93 5.17
CA ARG A 9 9.03 37.86 4.24
C ARG A 9 7.53 37.84 3.98
N ASN A 10 7.17 37.66 2.71
CA ASN A 10 5.78 37.38 2.33
C ASN A 10 5.48 35.87 2.45
N LEU A 11 4.20 35.49 2.37
CA LEU A 11 3.76 34.09 2.51
C LEU A 11 4.46 33.16 1.51
N GLN A 12 4.62 33.59 0.27
CA GLN A 12 5.25 32.79 -0.80
C GLN A 12 6.73 32.55 -0.53
N MET A 13 7.45 33.56 -0.04
CA MET A 13 8.86 33.45 0.34
C MET A 13 9.04 32.49 1.51
N SER A 14 8.20 32.61 2.54
CA SER A 14 8.24 31.71 3.70
C SER A 14 7.89 30.28 3.31
N LEU A 15 6.92 30.08 2.41
CA LEU A 15 6.57 28.76 1.88
C LEU A 15 7.72 28.13 1.08
N LEU A 16 8.31 28.89 0.16
CA LEU A 16 9.40 28.38 -0.67
C LEU A 16 10.62 28.04 0.19
N MET A 17 10.95 28.87 1.19
CA MET A 17 11.97 28.54 2.19
C MET A 17 11.63 27.27 2.98
N ALA A 18 10.38 27.12 3.41
CA ALA A 18 9.94 25.93 4.12
C ALA A 18 10.09 24.66 3.27
N LYS A 19 9.74 24.71 1.98
CA LYS A 19 9.94 23.62 1.01
C LYS A 19 11.42 23.31 0.79
N LEU A 20 12.25 24.33 0.59
CA LEU A 20 13.70 24.16 0.41
C LEU A 20 14.36 23.55 1.66
N TYR A 21 14.02 24.03 2.85
CA TYR A 21 14.52 23.44 4.10
C TYR A 21 14.05 22.00 4.30
N ARG A 22 12.82 21.69 3.87
CA ARG A 22 12.29 20.34 3.92
C ARG A 22 13.04 19.42 2.96
N ASN A 23 13.41 19.90 1.76
CA ASN A 23 14.22 19.15 0.81
C ASN A 23 15.67 18.97 1.29
N SER A 24 16.25 19.98 1.94
CA SER A 24 17.61 19.92 2.49
C SER A 24 17.71 19.24 3.86
N ARG A 25 16.63 18.59 4.35
CA ARG A 25 16.53 17.89 5.65
C ARG A 25 16.73 18.77 6.89
N HIS A 26 16.61 20.10 6.74
CA HIS A 26 16.67 21.06 7.84
C HIS A 26 15.30 21.21 8.53
N ASN A 27 14.83 20.15 9.19
CA ASN A 27 13.46 20.06 9.73
C ASN A 27 13.10 21.21 10.68
N ARG A 28 14.03 21.64 11.55
CA ARG A 28 13.78 22.77 12.47
C ARG A 28 13.53 24.09 11.74
N GLY A 29 14.30 24.36 10.69
CA GLY A 29 14.13 25.55 9.85
C GLY A 29 12.82 25.51 9.05
N ALA A 30 12.46 24.33 8.53
CA ALA A 30 11.19 24.12 7.83
C ALA A 30 10.00 24.38 8.77
N VAL A 31 9.99 23.81 9.98
CA VAL A 31 8.93 24.04 10.98
C VAL A 31 8.78 25.53 11.29
N ALA A 32 9.87 26.27 11.50
CA ALA A 32 9.81 27.69 11.78
C ALA A 32 9.13 28.48 10.63
N CYS A 33 9.51 28.18 9.38
CA CYS A 33 8.94 28.84 8.20
C CYS A 33 7.46 28.47 7.97
N TYR A 34 7.06 27.21 8.20
CA TYR A 34 5.65 26.82 8.12
C TYR A 34 4.81 27.46 9.22
N LYS A 35 5.34 27.59 10.45
CA LYS A 35 4.67 28.32 11.53
C LYS A 35 4.48 29.79 11.18
N GLU A 36 5.47 30.43 10.54
CA GLU A 36 5.33 31.80 10.01
C GLU A 36 4.22 31.88 8.95
N CYS A 37 4.13 30.90 8.03
CA CYS A 37 3.06 30.85 7.03
C CYS A 37 1.66 30.83 7.69
N LEU A 38 1.48 30.02 8.74
CA LEU A 38 0.20 29.94 9.46
C LEU A 38 -0.14 31.20 10.26
N ARG A 39 0.86 31.93 10.76
CA ARG A 39 0.64 33.24 11.41
C ARG A 39 0.15 34.30 10.43
N HIS A 40 0.55 34.19 9.16
CA HIS A 40 0.05 35.09 8.10
C HIS A 40 -1.33 34.66 7.61
N CYS A 41 -1.56 33.36 7.38
CA CYS A 41 -2.81 32.81 6.87
C CYS A 41 -3.13 31.46 7.56
N PRO A 42 -4.15 31.40 8.43
CA PRO A 42 -4.46 30.19 9.19
C PRO A 42 -5.06 29.08 8.33
N PHE A 43 -5.66 29.42 7.18
CA PHE A 43 -6.30 28.48 6.25
C PHE A 43 -5.34 27.80 5.28
N PHE A 44 -4.03 27.95 5.49
CA PHE A 44 -3.03 27.40 4.57
C PHE A 44 -2.79 25.91 4.86
N ILE A 45 -3.65 25.06 4.26
CA ILE A 45 -3.73 23.61 4.50
C ILE A 45 -2.38 22.90 4.29
N GLU A 46 -1.61 23.28 3.27
CA GLU A 46 -0.30 22.69 2.98
C GLU A 46 0.70 22.87 4.13
N ALA A 47 0.68 24.00 4.84
CA ALA A 47 1.53 24.17 6.02
C ALA A 47 1.03 23.35 7.22
N ILE A 48 -0.29 23.17 7.35
CA ILE A 48 -0.88 22.33 8.41
C ILE A 48 -0.43 20.88 8.22
N THR A 49 -0.59 20.33 7.01
CA THR A 49 -0.18 18.95 6.69
C THR A 49 1.32 18.78 6.87
N ALA A 50 2.13 19.72 6.36
CA ALA A 50 3.58 19.65 6.53
C ALA A 50 4.03 19.73 8.00
N LEU A 51 3.37 20.55 8.85
CA LEU A 51 3.68 20.63 10.27
C LEU A 51 3.27 19.35 11.02
N ALA A 52 2.11 18.77 10.66
CA ALA A 52 1.67 17.49 11.21
C ALA A 52 2.69 16.38 10.88
N GLU A 53 3.13 16.29 9.62
CA GLU A 53 4.15 15.34 9.18
C GLU A 53 5.52 15.54 9.86
N LEU A 54 5.85 16.78 10.26
CA LEU A 54 7.06 17.12 11.01
C LEU A 54 6.90 16.89 12.53
N GLY A 55 5.76 16.36 12.98
CA GLY A 55 5.50 15.99 14.37
C GLY A 55 5.03 17.12 15.28
N ALA A 56 4.49 18.22 14.73
CA ALA A 56 3.88 19.26 15.54
C ALA A 56 2.57 18.78 16.18
N THR A 57 2.33 19.17 17.44
CA THR A 57 1.09 18.77 18.12
C THR A 57 -0.10 19.61 17.64
N PRO A 58 -1.34 19.08 17.72
CA PRO A 58 -2.53 19.86 17.37
C PRO A 58 -2.62 21.17 18.14
N LYS A 59 -2.29 21.15 19.44
CA LYS A 59 -2.29 22.33 20.31
C LYS A 59 -1.34 23.41 19.81
N ASP A 60 -0.14 23.02 19.39
CA ASP A 60 0.86 23.95 18.87
C ASP A 60 0.36 24.62 17.59
N ILE A 61 -0.22 23.86 16.66
CA ILE A 61 -0.74 24.38 15.40
C ILE A 61 -1.94 25.30 15.64
N ILE A 62 -2.91 24.86 16.46
CA ILE A 62 -4.13 25.62 16.77
C ILE A 62 -3.79 26.95 17.47
N SER A 63 -2.78 26.96 18.35
CA SER A 63 -2.34 28.20 19.02
C SER A 63 -1.86 29.30 18.07
N LEU A 64 -1.44 28.94 16.85
CA LEU A 64 -0.97 29.89 15.84
C LEU A 64 -2.12 30.61 15.14
N PHE A 65 -3.33 30.03 15.14
CA PHE A 65 -4.50 30.66 14.53
C PHE A 65 -4.94 31.91 15.28
N ALA A 66 -4.84 31.89 16.62
CA ALA A 66 -5.18 33.02 17.48
C ALA A 66 -4.22 34.24 17.34
N GLN A 67 -3.05 34.05 16.73
CA GLN A 67 -2.01 35.08 16.57
C GLN A 67 -2.13 35.85 15.25
N THR A 68 -3.18 35.59 14.47
CA THR A 68 -3.39 36.24 13.17
C THR A 68 -3.92 37.67 13.36
N PRO A 69 -3.26 38.70 12.81
CA PRO A 69 -3.67 40.09 13.01
C PRO A 69 -4.99 40.37 12.29
N ASN A 70 -6.06 40.65 13.04
CA ASN A 70 -7.33 41.15 12.53
C ASN A 70 -7.10 42.54 11.90
N ARG A 71 -6.91 42.60 10.57
CA ARG A 71 -6.78 43.87 9.84
C ARG A 71 -8.10 44.64 9.70
N SER A 72 -9.24 44.01 9.99
CA SER A 72 -10.54 44.66 10.03
C SER A 72 -11.07 44.67 11.45
N GLY A 73 -11.01 45.83 12.11
CA GLY A 73 -11.61 46.07 13.44
C GLY A 73 -13.14 46.04 13.45
N ARG A 74 -13.76 45.04 12.80
CA ARG A 74 -15.17 44.72 12.97
C ARG A 74 -15.26 43.49 13.87
N ALA A 75 -16.06 43.59 14.92
CA ALA A 75 -16.39 42.48 15.79
C ALA A 75 -16.85 41.28 14.92
N PRO A 76 -16.44 40.05 15.27
CA PRO A 76 -16.82 38.90 14.47
C PRO A 76 -18.31 38.64 14.66
N PHE A 77 -19.10 38.90 13.62
CA PHE A 77 -20.40 38.24 13.49
C PHE A 77 -20.12 36.72 13.52
N ASP A 78 -20.57 36.04 14.58
CA ASP A 78 -20.73 34.58 14.72
C ASP A 78 -19.62 33.65 14.18
N HIS A 79 -18.35 33.98 14.40
CA HIS A 79 -17.22 33.11 13.99
C HIS A 79 -16.93 31.92 14.92
N LEU A 80 -17.70 31.71 16.00
CA LEU A 80 -17.40 30.64 16.96
C LEU A 80 -17.59 29.22 16.38
N ASP A 81 -18.38 29.07 15.32
CA ASP A 81 -18.62 27.77 14.66
C ASP A 81 -17.84 27.55 13.35
N SER A 82 -17.24 28.59 12.77
CA SER A 82 -16.52 28.51 11.49
C SER A 82 -15.05 28.11 11.64
N SER A 83 -14.45 28.20 12.83
CA SER A 83 -13.06 27.76 13.07
C SER A 83 -12.97 26.31 13.57
N ARG A 84 -14.10 25.75 14.03
CA ARG A 84 -14.15 24.40 14.61
C ARG A 84 -13.82 23.30 13.62
N TRP A 85 -14.23 23.46 12.35
CA TRP A 85 -13.86 22.49 11.32
C TRP A 85 -12.37 22.51 11.01
N LEU A 86 -11.71 23.68 11.08
CA LEU A 86 -10.27 23.78 10.86
C LEU A 86 -9.50 23.14 12.01
N HIS A 87 -9.96 23.32 13.26
CA HIS A 87 -9.37 22.63 14.42
C HIS A 87 -9.50 21.11 14.29
N ARG A 88 -10.68 20.62 13.94
CA ARG A 88 -10.91 19.19 13.66
C ARG A 88 -10.05 18.68 12.51
N TYR A 89 -9.86 19.48 11.46
CA TYR A 89 -8.99 19.14 10.34
C TYR A 89 -7.52 19.01 10.78
N VAL A 90 -7.03 19.93 11.62
CA VAL A 90 -5.68 19.86 12.21
C VAL A 90 -5.54 18.60 13.06
N GLU A 91 -6.52 18.33 13.93
CA GLU A 91 -6.53 17.12 14.76
C GLU A 91 -6.50 15.85 13.89
N ALA A 92 -7.32 15.78 12.85
CA ALA A 92 -7.37 14.64 11.93
C ALA A 92 -6.03 14.43 11.20
N GLN A 93 -5.41 15.51 10.70
CA GLN A 93 -4.09 15.45 10.04
C GLN A 93 -2.97 15.03 11.01
N CYS A 94 -2.99 15.53 12.24
CA CYS A 94 -2.05 15.09 13.28
C CYS A 94 -2.25 13.62 13.64
N CYS A 95 -3.49 13.13 13.76
CA CYS A 95 -3.80 11.72 13.99
C CYS A 95 -3.24 10.82 12.88
N ILE A 96 -3.47 11.19 11.60
CA ILE A 96 -2.87 10.49 10.44
C ILE A 96 -1.33 10.49 10.55
N ALA A 97 -0.72 11.63 10.85
CA ALA A 97 0.73 11.75 10.95
C ALA A 97 1.31 10.92 12.11
N SER A 98 0.57 10.77 13.21
CA SER A 98 0.92 9.89 14.34
C SER A 98 0.57 8.41 14.13
N ASN A 99 0.12 8.02 12.93
CA ASN A 99 -0.33 6.67 12.58
C ASN A 99 -1.60 6.19 13.33
N ASP A 100 -2.36 7.11 13.94
CA ASP A 100 -3.70 6.82 14.47
C ASP A 100 -4.73 7.05 13.37
N TYR A 101 -4.82 6.06 12.48
CA TYR A 101 -5.67 6.14 11.30
C TYR A 101 -7.17 6.08 11.63
N LYS A 102 -7.56 5.35 12.68
CA LYS A 102 -8.97 5.21 13.08
C LYS A 102 -9.54 6.53 13.59
N GLY A 103 -8.85 7.18 14.54
CA GLY A 103 -9.26 8.49 15.04
C GLY A 103 -9.25 9.57 13.94
N GLY A 104 -8.27 9.51 13.04
CA GLY A 104 -8.21 10.40 11.87
C GLY A 104 -9.42 10.26 10.94
N LEU A 105 -9.82 9.03 10.60
CA LEU A 105 -10.98 8.77 9.74
C LEU A 105 -12.31 9.19 10.37
N GLU A 106 -12.50 8.97 11.68
CA GLU A 106 -13.69 9.43 12.39
C GLU A 106 -13.84 10.95 12.31
N LEU A 107 -12.75 11.69 12.53
CA LEU A 107 -12.74 13.14 12.42
C LEU A 107 -12.99 13.61 10.98
N PHE A 108 -12.44 12.93 9.96
CA PHE A 108 -12.77 13.25 8.56
C PHE A 108 -14.21 12.93 8.18
N ALA A 109 -14.79 11.85 8.73
CA ALA A 109 -16.19 11.53 8.51
C ALA A 109 -17.11 12.62 9.10
N GLU A 110 -16.82 13.13 10.29
CA GLU A 110 -17.52 14.30 10.85
C GLU A 110 -17.39 15.55 9.98
N LEU A 111 -16.21 15.79 9.40
CA LEU A 111 -16.00 16.92 8.49
C LEU A 111 -16.76 16.74 7.18
N LEU A 112 -16.85 15.51 6.67
CA LEU A 112 -17.58 15.19 5.45
C LEU A 112 -19.10 15.33 5.63
N GLN A 113 -19.63 15.10 6.83
CA GLN A 113 -21.04 15.39 7.15
C GLN A 113 -21.36 16.88 7.01
N ARG A 114 -20.42 17.75 7.39
CA ARG A 114 -20.57 19.21 7.28
C ARG A 114 -20.29 19.72 5.86
N PHE A 115 -19.34 19.11 5.16
CA PHE A 115 -18.92 19.46 3.80
C PHE A 115 -19.09 18.26 2.86
N PRO A 116 -20.34 17.94 2.47
CA PRO A 116 -20.59 16.81 1.58
C PRO A 116 -19.86 17.02 0.25
N ASN A 117 -19.29 15.93 -0.27
CA ASN A 117 -18.57 15.91 -1.56
C ASN A 117 -17.31 16.79 -1.65
N ASN A 118 -16.71 17.15 -0.51
CA ASN A 118 -15.40 17.80 -0.53
C ASN A 118 -14.31 16.83 -1.05
N ILE A 119 -13.76 17.14 -2.22
CA ILE A 119 -12.75 16.32 -2.91
C ILE A 119 -11.51 16.08 -2.04
N HIS A 120 -11.01 17.11 -1.36
CA HIS A 120 -9.81 17.00 -0.55
C HIS A 120 -10.00 16.03 0.63
N ILE A 121 -11.12 16.12 1.34
CA ILE A 121 -11.40 15.23 2.47
C ILE A 121 -11.57 13.79 1.98
N LEU A 122 -12.31 13.59 0.88
CA LEU A 122 -12.49 12.27 0.29
C LEU A 122 -11.16 11.65 -0.16
N LEU A 123 -10.25 12.45 -0.73
CA LEU A 123 -8.91 11.99 -1.13
C LEU A 123 -8.04 11.60 0.07
N GLU A 124 -8.03 12.40 1.13
CA GLU A 124 -7.28 12.06 2.36
C GLU A 124 -7.86 10.82 3.03
N MET A 125 -9.20 10.68 3.08
CA MET A 125 -9.85 9.45 3.56
C MET A 125 -9.47 8.25 2.70
N ALA A 126 -9.57 8.34 1.37
CA ALA A 126 -9.22 7.26 0.46
C ALA A 126 -7.76 6.80 0.61
N LYS A 127 -6.83 7.75 0.77
CA LYS A 127 -5.42 7.47 1.06
C LYS A 127 -5.24 6.72 2.38
N VAL A 128 -5.94 7.14 3.44
CA VAL A 128 -5.85 6.48 4.75
C VAL A 128 -6.49 5.09 4.71
N ASP A 129 -7.65 4.95 4.09
CA ASP A 129 -8.33 3.66 3.89
C ASP A 129 -7.42 2.68 3.15
N ALA A 130 -6.69 3.15 2.12
CA ALA A 130 -5.68 2.38 1.41
C ALA A 130 -4.53 1.90 2.32
N ILE A 131 -4.04 2.76 3.22
CA ILE A 131 -2.97 2.40 4.18
C ILE A 131 -3.48 1.36 5.20
N ILE A 132 -4.69 1.54 5.71
CA ILE A 132 -5.35 0.58 6.60
C ILE A 132 -5.59 -0.75 5.86
N GLY A 133 -5.72 -0.74 4.54
CA GLY A 133 -5.98 -1.92 3.71
C GLY A 133 -7.47 -2.19 3.50
N LYS A 134 -8.32 -1.20 3.76
CA LYS A 134 -9.74 -1.22 3.40
C LYS A 134 -9.89 -0.88 1.91
N ASN A 135 -9.44 -1.80 1.07
CA ASN A 135 -9.27 -1.54 -0.36
C ASN A 135 -10.58 -1.17 -1.06
N ASP A 136 -11.71 -1.79 -0.70
CA ASP A 136 -13.01 -1.51 -1.29
C ASP A 136 -13.52 -0.10 -0.96
N GLU A 137 -13.48 0.29 0.32
CA GLU A 137 -13.86 1.65 0.76
C GLU A 137 -12.98 2.71 0.10
N ALA A 138 -11.67 2.46 0.01
CA ALA A 138 -10.72 3.36 -0.65
C ALA A 138 -11.04 3.53 -2.15
N ILE A 139 -11.28 2.43 -2.88
CA ILE A 139 -11.63 2.46 -4.30
C ILE A 139 -12.93 3.26 -4.51
N LEU A 140 -13.96 3.03 -3.69
CA LEU A 140 -15.22 3.76 -3.78
C LEU A 140 -15.03 5.27 -3.57
N ASN A 141 -14.20 5.67 -2.60
CA ASN A 141 -13.89 7.08 -2.36
C ASN A 141 -13.12 7.71 -3.53
N PHE A 142 -12.15 7.00 -4.14
CA PHE A 142 -11.45 7.47 -5.33
C PHE A 142 -12.37 7.60 -6.55
N GLU A 143 -13.25 6.63 -6.79
CA GLU A 143 -14.24 6.68 -7.86
C GLU A 143 -15.24 7.83 -7.66
N LYS A 144 -15.67 8.08 -6.42
CA LYS A 144 -16.50 9.23 -6.07
C LYS A 144 -15.78 10.55 -6.32
N VAL A 145 -14.50 10.65 -6.00
CA VAL A 145 -13.72 11.86 -6.29
C VAL A 145 -13.64 12.11 -7.79
N ARG A 146 -13.34 11.09 -8.59
CA ARG A 146 -13.25 11.22 -10.06
C ARG A 146 -14.57 11.52 -10.75
N SER A 147 -15.71 11.11 -10.16
CA SER A 147 -17.03 11.48 -10.70
C SER A 147 -17.38 12.94 -10.44
N ILE A 148 -16.81 13.55 -9.39
CA ILE A 148 -16.95 14.98 -9.09
C ILE A 148 -15.95 15.80 -9.93
N ASP A 149 -14.70 15.37 -9.99
CA ASP A 149 -13.63 16.03 -10.76
C ASP A 149 -12.83 15.00 -11.57
N PRO A 150 -13.07 14.90 -12.90
CA PRO A 150 -12.33 14.00 -13.78
C PRO A 150 -10.85 14.37 -13.97
N TYR A 151 -10.44 15.61 -13.67
CA TYR A 151 -9.09 16.13 -13.93
C TYR A 151 -8.14 15.96 -12.74
N ILE A 152 -8.60 15.33 -11.66
CA ILE A 152 -7.82 15.11 -10.47
C ILE A 152 -6.64 14.15 -10.71
N MET A 153 -5.45 14.61 -10.32
CA MET A 153 -4.19 13.87 -10.46
C MET A 153 -3.62 13.39 -9.11
N THR A 154 -4.00 14.04 -8.02
CA THR A 154 -3.45 13.77 -6.67
C THR A 154 -3.90 12.39 -6.17
N TYR A 155 -2.96 11.58 -5.68
CA TYR A 155 -3.16 10.21 -5.17
C TYR A 155 -3.74 9.20 -6.18
N MET A 156 -3.70 9.51 -7.48
CA MET A 156 -4.17 8.59 -8.51
C MET A 156 -3.24 7.39 -8.71
N ASP A 157 -1.98 7.51 -8.31
CA ASP A 157 -1.01 6.44 -8.17
C ASP A 157 -1.41 5.43 -7.07
N GLU A 158 -1.90 5.91 -5.93
CA GLU A 158 -2.45 5.04 -4.87
C GLU A 158 -3.71 4.32 -5.38
N TYR A 159 -4.58 5.02 -6.10
CA TYR A 159 -5.73 4.38 -6.76
C TYR A 159 -5.30 3.32 -7.78
N ALA A 160 -4.28 3.59 -8.60
CA ALA A 160 -3.72 2.62 -9.53
C ALA A 160 -3.19 1.36 -8.82
N MET A 161 -2.49 1.53 -7.69
CA MET A 161 -2.02 0.41 -6.86
C MET A 161 -3.18 -0.42 -6.30
N LEU A 162 -4.28 0.21 -5.88
CA LEU A 162 -5.48 -0.51 -5.41
C LEU A 162 -6.18 -1.27 -6.54
N LEU A 163 -6.31 -0.67 -7.73
CA LEU A 163 -6.86 -1.34 -8.91
C LEU A 163 -6.02 -2.57 -9.30
N LYS A 164 -4.69 -2.49 -9.18
CA LYS A 164 -3.80 -3.66 -9.34
C LYS A 164 -4.13 -4.74 -8.30
N VAL A 165 -4.25 -4.39 -7.03
CA VAL A 165 -4.57 -5.37 -5.96
C VAL A 165 -5.91 -6.05 -6.23
N LYS A 166 -6.91 -5.32 -6.74
CA LYS A 166 -8.20 -5.87 -7.17
C LYS A 166 -8.19 -6.58 -8.53
N CYS A 167 -7.05 -6.62 -9.22
CA CYS A 167 -6.89 -7.17 -10.56
C CYS A 167 -7.82 -6.52 -11.63
N ASP A 168 -8.28 -5.28 -11.43
CA ASP A 168 -9.10 -4.56 -12.42
C ASP A 168 -8.22 -3.78 -13.40
N TYR A 169 -7.59 -4.52 -14.32
CA TYR A 169 -6.71 -3.96 -15.35
C TYR A 169 -7.45 -3.11 -16.39
N SER A 170 -8.76 -3.30 -16.51
CA SER A 170 -9.59 -2.55 -17.45
C SER A 170 -9.73 -1.09 -17.00
N LYS A 171 -10.07 -0.87 -15.73
CA LYS A 171 -10.12 0.47 -15.13
C LYS A 171 -8.73 1.07 -15.01
N LEU A 172 -7.72 0.27 -14.67
CA LEU A 172 -6.34 0.76 -14.57
C LEU A 172 -5.84 1.31 -15.92
N SER A 173 -6.11 0.62 -17.02
CA SER A 173 -5.69 1.08 -18.36
C SER A 173 -6.39 2.38 -18.75
N LYS A 174 -7.69 2.51 -18.43
CA LYS A 174 -8.45 3.76 -18.63
C LYS A 174 -7.88 4.90 -17.78
N LEU A 175 -7.63 4.65 -16.50
CA LEU A 175 -7.03 5.62 -15.59
C LEU A 175 -5.69 6.13 -16.13
N VAL A 176 -4.79 5.24 -16.54
CA VAL A 176 -3.49 5.63 -17.11
C VAL A 176 -3.65 6.48 -18.37
N HIS A 177 -4.58 6.14 -19.25
CA HIS A 177 -4.87 6.93 -20.45
C HIS A 177 -5.39 8.34 -20.09
N ASP A 178 -6.34 8.43 -19.16
CA ASP A 178 -6.87 9.71 -18.68
C ASP A 178 -5.75 10.57 -18.09
N LEU A 179 -4.92 10.00 -17.20
CA LEU A 179 -3.82 10.72 -16.54
C LEU A 179 -2.80 11.27 -17.55
N LEU A 180 -2.46 10.48 -18.59
CA LEU A 180 -1.59 10.92 -19.68
C LEU A 180 -2.21 12.03 -20.53
N SER A 181 -3.52 12.04 -20.70
CA SER A 181 -4.21 13.09 -21.45
C SER A 181 -4.25 14.43 -20.70
N ILE A 182 -4.26 14.38 -19.35
CA ILE A 182 -4.35 15.56 -18.49
C ILE A 182 -2.98 16.21 -18.29
N ASP A 183 -2.03 15.48 -17.71
CA ASP A 183 -0.67 15.98 -17.46
C ASP A 183 0.37 14.84 -17.39
N PRO A 184 1.12 14.60 -18.47
CA PRO A 184 2.17 13.58 -18.52
C PRO A 184 3.38 13.84 -17.61
N SER A 185 3.55 15.07 -17.09
CA SER A 185 4.77 15.48 -16.41
C SER A 185 4.79 15.14 -14.92
N ARG A 186 3.66 14.65 -14.38
CA ARG A 186 3.50 14.40 -12.95
C ARG A 186 4.05 13.05 -12.50
N PRO A 187 4.62 12.97 -11.28
CA PRO A 187 5.21 11.73 -10.75
C PRO A 187 4.17 10.60 -10.59
N GLU A 188 2.92 10.93 -10.29
CA GLU A 188 1.83 9.96 -10.10
C GLU A 188 1.54 9.16 -11.39
N VAL A 189 1.64 9.82 -12.55
CA VAL A 189 1.41 9.19 -13.86
C VAL A 189 2.45 8.12 -14.14
N PHE A 190 3.71 8.39 -13.78
CA PHE A 190 4.79 7.44 -13.97
C PHE A 190 4.67 6.23 -13.04
N VAL A 191 4.17 6.39 -11.81
CA VAL A 191 3.85 5.24 -10.95
C VAL A 191 2.68 4.45 -11.52
N ALA A 192 1.59 5.09 -11.93
CA ALA A 192 0.46 4.41 -12.55
C ALA A 192 0.86 3.64 -13.83
N LEU A 193 1.74 4.23 -14.66
CA LEU A 193 2.35 3.55 -15.80
C LEU A 193 3.20 2.34 -15.37
N SER A 194 4.04 2.51 -14.35
CA SER A 194 4.85 1.43 -13.80
C SER A 194 3.98 0.24 -13.38
N VAL A 195 2.86 0.51 -12.71
CA VAL A 195 1.88 -0.51 -12.27
C VAL A 195 1.25 -1.25 -13.46
N LEU A 196 0.91 -0.53 -14.53
CA LEU A 196 0.31 -1.14 -15.73
C LEU A 196 1.33 -2.01 -16.50
N TRP A 197 2.59 -1.57 -16.56
CA TRP A 197 3.65 -2.24 -17.32
C TRP A 197 4.34 -3.38 -16.57
N GLU A 198 4.22 -3.47 -15.26
CA GLU A 198 4.85 -4.50 -14.41
C GLU A 198 4.65 -5.93 -14.94
N ARG A 199 3.44 -6.29 -15.40
CA ARG A 199 3.17 -7.64 -15.94
C ARG A 199 3.73 -7.87 -17.35
N LYS A 200 3.92 -6.81 -18.14
CA LYS A 200 4.34 -6.90 -19.55
C LYS A 200 5.85 -6.80 -19.70
N ASP A 201 6.44 -5.84 -19.01
CA ASP A 201 7.88 -5.57 -19.02
C ASP A 201 8.29 -4.94 -17.68
N GLU A 202 8.85 -5.77 -16.81
CA GLU A 202 9.34 -5.33 -15.50
C GLU A 202 10.44 -4.26 -15.63
N ARG A 203 11.28 -4.32 -16.68
CA ARG A 203 12.39 -3.36 -16.86
C ARG A 203 11.86 -2.00 -17.28
N GLY A 204 10.89 -1.97 -18.20
CA GLY A 204 10.13 -0.77 -18.57
C GLY A 204 9.42 -0.17 -17.36
N ALA A 205 8.73 -1.00 -16.56
CA ALA A 205 8.08 -0.59 -15.33
C ALA A 205 9.06 0.06 -14.33
N LEU A 206 10.26 -0.52 -14.18
CA LEU A 206 11.31 0.02 -13.32
C LEU A 206 11.79 1.40 -13.81
N SER A 207 11.95 1.58 -15.13
CA SER A 207 12.31 2.88 -15.71
C SER A 207 11.27 3.96 -15.39
N TYR A 208 9.98 3.62 -15.45
CA TYR A 208 8.91 4.57 -15.08
C TYR A 208 8.94 4.92 -13.59
N ALA A 209 9.10 3.94 -12.70
CA ALA A 209 9.25 4.21 -11.26
C ALA A 209 10.47 5.11 -10.98
N GLU A 210 11.59 4.92 -11.68
CA GLU A 210 12.75 5.81 -11.57
C GLU A 210 12.51 7.21 -12.10
N LYS A 211 11.77 7.36 -13.22
CA LYS A 211 11.38 8.68 -13.74
C LYS A 211 10.52 9.45 -12.74
N SER A 212 9.60 8.77 -12.06
CA SER A 212 8.78 9.37 -11.00
C SER A 212 9.65 10.00 -9.91
N ILE A 213 10.65 9.26 -9.42
CA ILE A 213 11.61 9.74 -8.40
C ILE A 213 12.50 10.89 -8.92
N ARG A 214 12.87 10.89 -10.21
CA ARG A 214 13.66 11.98 -10.81
C ARG A 214 12.87 13.28 -10.92
N ILE A 215 11.56 13.19 -11.12
CA ILE A 215 10.67 14.36 -11.22
C ILE A 215 10.41 14.92 -9.83
N ASP A 216 10.11 14.04 -8.87
CA ASP A 216 9.96 14.40 -7.47
C ASP A 216 10.73 13.42 -6.58
N GLU A 217 11.88 13.88 -6.07
CA GLU A 217 12.74 13.12 -5.16
C GLU A 217 12.06 12.80 -3.82
N ARG A 218 10.92 13.43 -3.51
CA ARG A 218 10.14 13.17 -2.29
C ARG A 218 8.89 12.35 -2.54
N HIS A 219 8.74 11.79 -3.74
CA HIS A 219 7.59 10.97 -4.10
C HIS A 219 7.72 9.53 -3.57
N ILE A 220 7.14 9.28 -2.40
CA ILE A 220 7.21 8.01 -1.66
C ILE A 220 6.68 6.81 -2.48
N PRO A 221 5.52 6.89 -3.16
CA PRO A 221 4.99 5.76 -3.95
C PRO A 221 5.95 5.30 -5.05
N GLY A 222 6.70 6.22 -5.65
CA GLY A 222 7.75 5.90 -6.62
C GLY A 222 8.87 5.02 -6.04
N TYR A 223 9.36 5.34 -4.84
CA TYR A 223 10.36 4.51 -4.14
C TYR A 223 9.81 3.12 -3.76
N ILE A 224 8.56 3.05 -3.29
CA ILE A 224 7.91 1.79 -2.94
C ILE A 224 7.75 0.92 -4.20
N MET A 225 7.26 1.50 -5.30
CA MET A 225 7.08 0.80 -6.57
C MET A 225 8.42 0.28 -7.11
N LYS A 226 9.46 1.13 -7.09
CA LYS A 226 10.83 0.72 -7.44
C LYS A 226 11.31 -0.46 -6.59
N GLY A 227 11.10 -0.41 -5.28
CA GLY A 227 11.49 -1.50 -4.37
C GLY A 227 10.76 -2.81 -4.67
N ASN A 228 9.44 -2.75 -4.91
CA ASN A 228 8.63 -3.91 -5.24
C ASN A 228 9.07 -4.58 -6.55
N LEU A 229 9.32 -3.78 -7.59
CA LEU A 229 9.82 -4.27 -8.89
C LEU A 229 11.22 -4.89 -8.76
N LEU A 230 12.09 -4.31 -7.94
CA LEU A 230 13.41 -4.90 -7.70
C LEU A 230 13.33 -6.23 -6.95
N LEU A 231 12.33 -6.42 -6.09
CA LEU A 231 12.07 -7.70 -5.45
C LEU A 231 11.55 -8.75 -6.45
N SER A 232 10.64 -8.39 -7.36
CA SER A 232 10.14 -9.30 -8.39
C SER A 232 11.28 -9.77 -9.32
N MET A 233 12.18 -8.84 -9.67
CA MET A 233 13.41 -9.12 -10.44
C MET A 233 14.49 -9.89 -9.66
N LYS A 234 14.23 -10.34 -8.42
CA LYS A 234 15.19 -11.04 -7.55
C LYS A 234 16.47 -10.23 -7.24
N ARG A 235 16.35 -8.90 -7.13
CA ARG A 235 17.44 -7.97 -6.76
C ARG A 235 17.19 -7.33 -5.37
N PRO A 236 17.19 -8.12 -4.28
CA PRO A 236 16.80 -7.62 -2.96
C PRO A 236 17.74 -6.55 -2.40
N GLU A 237 19.03 -6.57 -2.74
CA GLU A 237 20.00 -5.56 -2.29
C GLU A 237 19.63 -4.14 -2.76
N ALA A 238 19.27 -4.01 -4.03
CA ALA A 238 18.84 -2.74 -4.60
C ALA A 238 17.47 -2.32 -4.06
N ALA A 239 16.57 -3.27 -3.79
CA ALA A 239 15.27 -3.01 -3.19
C ALA A 239 15.41 -2.39 -1.78
N VAL A 240 16.36 -2.86 -0.97
CA VAL A 240 16.66 -2.27 0.35
C VAL A 240 16.98 -0.78 0.24
N ILE A 241 17.76 -0.37 -0.75
CA ILE A 241 18.12 1.04 -0.96
C ILE A 241 16.86 1.86 -1.30
N ALA A 242 16.01 1.35 -2.19
CA ALA A 242 14.77 2.02 -2.58
C ALA A 242 13.81 2.20 -1.38
N PHE A 243 13.56 1.13 -0.61
CA PHE A 243 12.67 1.22 0.56
C PHE A 243 13.27 2.05 1.71
N ARG A 244 14.60 2.07 1.90
CA ARG A 244 15.24 3.01 2.84
C ARG A 244 15.05 4.45 2.41
N GLY A 245 15.13 4.74 1.11
CA GLY A 245 14.79 6.05 0.55
C GLY A 245 13.36 6.48 0.91
N ALA A 246 12.38 5.59 0.73
CA ALA A 246 11.00 5.84 1.19
C ALA A 246 10.92 6.09 2.70
N GLN A 247 11.59 5.26 3.50
CA GLN A 247 11.58 5.37 4.96
C GLN A 247 12.18 6.69 5.47
N GLU A 248 13.24 7.18 4.84
CA GLU A 248 13.88 8.46 5.16
C GLU A 248 12.95 9.66 4.91
N LEU A 249 12.06 9.55 3.92
CA LEU A 249 11.08 10.58 3.61
C LEU A 249 9.93 10.59 4.62
N ARG A 250 9.35 9.41 4.87
CA ARG A 250 8.30 9.19 5.87
C ARG A 250 8.32 7.72 6.33
N PRO A 251 8.30 7.46 7.64
CA PRO A 251 8.03 6.11 8.15
C PRO A 251 6.65 5.65 7.67
N ASP A 252 6.62 4.68 6.76
CA ASP A 252 5.40 4.11 6.19
C ASP A 252 5.42 2.59 6.33
N LEU A 253 4.28 1.99 6.67
CA LEU A 253 4.20 0.54 6.87
C LEU A 253 4.66 -0.25 5.64
N ARG A 254 4.26 0.19 4.43
CA ARG A 254 4.64 -0.50 3.18
C ARG A 254 6.14 -0.49 2.95
N SER A 255 6.82 0.61 3.32
CA SER A 255 8.28 0.69 3.24
C SER A 255 8.95 -0.31 4.20
N TYR A 256 8.46 -0.43 5.44
CA TYR A 256 8.94 -1.44 6.40
C TYR A 256 8.65 -2.87 5.94
N GLN A 257 7.46 -3.13 5.40
CA GLN A 257 7.12 -4.43 4.82
C GLN A 257 8.13 -4.77 3.72
N GLY A 258 8.32 -3.88 2.75
CA GLY A 258 9.30 -4.05 1.67
C GLY A 258 10.72 -4.31 2.18
N LEU A 259 11.19 -3.55 3.18
CA LEU A 259 12.51 -3.74 3.81
C LEU A 259 12.66 -5.12 4.45
N VAL A 260 11.68 -5.54 5.25
CA VAL A 260 11.71 -6.84 5.92
C VAL A 260 11.75 -7.97 4.89
N HIS A 261 10.88 -7.93 3.87
CA HIS A 261 10.87 -8.94 2.81
C HIS A 261 12.20 -8.94 2.04
N SER A 262 12.74 -7.76 1.72
CA SER A 262 14.04 -7.65 1.05
C SER A 262 15.17 -8.28 1.87
N TYR A 263 15.22 -8.01 3.18
CA TYR A 263 16.23 -8.58 4.06
C TYR A 263 16.06 -10.09 4.26
N LEU A 264 14.83 -10.59 4.34
CA LEU A 264 14.56 -12.03 4.43
C LEU A 264 14.97 -12.77 3.16
N GLN A 265 14.65 -12.24 1.98
CA GLN A 265 15.07 -12.81 0.70
C GLN A 265 16.59 -12.74 0.52
N PHE A 266 17.25 -11.76 1.13
CA PHE A 266 18.69 -11.62 1.17
C PHE A 266 19.35 -12.38 2.35
N SER A 267 18.60 -13.22 3.07
CA SER A 267 19.06 -14.02 4.23
C SER A 267 19.67 -13.21 5.39
N LYS A 268 19.39 -11.90 5.45
CA LYS A 268 19.83 -10.98 6.50
C LYS A 268 18.80 -10.86 7.62
N VAL A 269 18.59 -11.96 8.34
CA VAL A 269 17.51 -12.10 9.34
C VAL A 269 17.68 -11.11 10.51
N LYS A 270 18.91 -10.77 10.91
CA LYS A 270 19.16 -9.82 12.01
C LYS A 270 18.72 -8.41 11.65
N GLU A 271 19.04 -7.97 10.43
CA GLU A 271 18.65 -6.68 9.88
C GLU A 271 17.14 -6.62 9.61
N ALA A 272 16.54 -7.71 9.13
CA ALA A 272 15.09 -7.85 9.01
C ALA A 272 14.40 -7.65 10.37
N LEU A 273 14.93 -8.28 11.43
CA LEU A 273 14.35 -8.17 12.77
C LEU A 273 14.48 -6.75 13.33
N TYR A 274 15.60 -6.09 13.05
CA TYR A 274 15.78 -4.69 13.41
C TYR A 274 14.74 -3.81 12.71
N ALA A 275 14.57 -3.94 11.39
CA ALA A 275 13.59 -3.19 10.62
C ALA A 275 12.15 -3.44 11.09
N ALA A 276 11.79 -4.70 11.37
CA ALA A 276 10.46 -5.06 11.88
C ALA A 276 10.19 -4.46 13.28
N ARG A 277 11.19 -4.44 14.17
CA ARG A 277 11.06 -3.80 15.49
C ARG A 277 10.93 -2.28 15.40
N GLU A 278 11.63 -1.65 14.47
CA GLU A 278 11.47 -0.22 14.21
C GLU A 278 10.06 0.08 13.68
N ALA A 279 9.50 -0.76 12.81
CA ALA A 279 8.11 -0.66 12.36
C ALA A 279 7.12 -0.72 13.54
N MET A 280 7.33 -1.69 14.45
CA MET A 280 6.50 -1.84 15.66
C MET A 280 6.60 -0.64 16.61
N LYS A 281 7.77 -0.01 16.74
CA LYS A 281 7.93 1.22 17.54
C LYS A 281 7.29 2.43 16.87
N ALA A 282 7.41 2.55 15.55
CA ALA A 282 6.82 3.65 14.79
C ALA A 282 5.29 3.56 14.72
N MET A 283 4.74 2.35 14.74
CA MET A 283 3.30 2.07 14.64
C MET A 283 2.88 1.04 15.70
N PRO A 284 2.83 1.42 16.98
CA PRO A 284 2.54 0.49 18.09
C PRO A 284 1.12 -0.07 18.06
N GLN A 285 0.18 0.60 17.40
CA GLN A 285 -1.21 0.17 17.25
C GLN A 285 -1.50 -0.55 15.91
N SER A 286 -0.46 -0.96 15.17
CA SER A 286 -0.64 -1.66 13.90
C SER A 286 -0.46 -3.17 14.06
N ALA A 287 -1.54 -3.93 13.83
CA ALA A 287 -1.48 -5.39 13.79
C ALA A 287 -0.55 -5.89 12.67
N LYS A 288 -0.51 -5.17 11.54
CA LYS A 288 0.42 -5.44 10.44
C LYS A 288 1.89 -5.28 10.86
N ALA A 289 2.21 -4.30 11.71
CA ALA A 289 3.58 -4.12 12.23
C ALA A 289 3.98 -5.24 13.21
N LEU A 290 3.06 -5.73 14.05
CA LEU A 290 3.29 -6.90 14.90
C LEU A 290 3.53 -8.17 14.07
N LYS A 291 2.73 -8.36 13.02
CA LYS A 291 2.86 -9.48 12.09
C LYS A 291 4.23 -9.51 11.41
N LEU A 292 4.79 -8.35 11.04
CA LEU A 292 6.14 -8.29 10.47
C LEU A 292 7.23 -8.83 11.41
N VAL A 293 7.12 -8.58 12.72
CA VAL A 293 8.05 -9.16 13.70
C VAL A 293 7.85 -10.68 13.78
N GLY A 294 6.60 -11.13 13.71
CA GLY A 294 6.23 -12.54 13.61
C GLY A 294 6.86 -13.22 12.38
N ASP A 295 6.77 -12.61 11.20
CA ASP A 295 7.32 -13.14 9.94
C ASP A 295 8.82 -13.40 10.02
N VAL A 296 9.56 -12.45 10.59
CA VAL A 296 11.01 -12.59 10.76
C VAL A 296 11.34 -13.69 11.77
N HIS A 297 10.53 -13.87 12.81
CA HIS A 297 10.71 -14.99 13.73
C HIS A 297 10.31 -16.33 13.12
N ALA A 298 9.31 -16.37 12.24
CA ALA A 298 8.85 -17.57 11.55
C ALA A 298 9.87 -18.09 10.53
N SER A 299 10.73 -17.22 9.99
CA SER A 299 11.78 -17.62 9.03
C SER A 299 12.78 -18.62 9.62
N ASN A 300 12.92 -18.67 10.95
CA ASN A 300 13.83 -19.59 11.63
C ASN A 300 13.04 -20.59 12.48
N ALA A 301 13.40 -21.88 12.41
CA ALA A 301 12.71 -22.94 13.16
C ALA A 301 12.66 -22.68 14.69
N SER A 302 13.73 -22.15 15.27
CA SER A 302 13.78 -21.80 16.71
C SER A 302 12.93 -20.58 17.09
N GLY A 303 12.50 -19.78 16.12
CA GLY A 303 11.69 -18.59 16.32
C GLY A 303 10.18 -18.81 16.19
N ARG A 304 9.73 -19.99 15.75
CA ARG A 304 8.30 -20.27 15.47
C ARG A 304 7.38 -20.04 16.68
N GLU A 305 7.80 -20.44 17.88
CA GLU A 305 7.03 -20.17 19.11
C GLU A 305 6.88 -18.66 19.41
N LYS A 306 7.91 -17.87 19.11
CA LYS A 306 7.82 -16.41 19.24
C LYS A 306 6.91 -15.83 18.16
N ALA A 307 6.97 -16.36 16.94
CA ALA A 307 6.11 -15.93 15.85
C ALA A 307 4.62 -16.12 16.19
N LYS A 308 4.22 -17.27 16.75
CA LYS A 308 2.84 -17.51 17.23
C LYS A 308 2.36 -16.41 18.16
N LYS A 309 3.15 -16.08 19.20
CA LYS A 309 2.80 -15.04 20.17
C LYS A 309 2.58 -13.67 19.53
N PHE A 310 3.37 -13.34 18.50
CA PHE A 310 3.21 -12.10 17.74
C PHE A 310 2.01 -12.13 16.79
N TYR A 311 1.69 -13.26 16.17
CA TYR A 311 0.48 -13.39 15.37
C TYR A 311 -0.78 -13.33 16.24
N GLU A 312 -0.80 -14.03 17.38
CA GLU A 312 -1.88 -13.95 18.35
C GLU A 312 -2.05 -12.54 18.92
N SER A 313 -0.96 -11.81 19.17
CA SER A 313 -1.06 -10.41 19.61
C SER A 313 -1.60 -9.49 18.51
N ALA A 314 -1.20 -9.73 17.25
CA ALA A 314 -1.78 -9.03 16.10
C ALA A 314 -3.29 -9.29 15.99
N LEU A 315 -3.72 -10.54 16.16
CA LEU A 315 -5.15 -10.91 16.14
C LEU A 315 -5.94 -10.40 17.35
N ARG A 316 -5.30 -10.24 18.52
CA ARG A 316 -5.95 -9.56 19.67
C ARG A 316 -6.18 -8.08 19.40
N LEU A 317 -5.26 -7.44 18.69
CA LEU A 317 -5.36 -6.02 18.33
C LEU A 317 -6.36 -5.80 17.20
N GLU A 318 -6.38 -6.69 16.21
CA GLU A 318 -7.28 -6.65 15.07
C GLU A 318 -7.79 -8.08 14.76
N PRO A 319 -8.93 -8.47 15.35
CA PRO A 319 -9.49 -9.82 15.16
C PRO A 319 -9.86 -10.16 13.72
N GLY A 320 -10.08 -9.16 12.87
CA GLY A 320 -10.36 -9.34 11.44
C GLY A 320 -9.12 -9.36 10.55
N TYR A 321 -7.91 -9.28 11.10
CA TYR A 321 -6.70 -9.19 10.27
C TYR A 321 -6.30 -10.56 9.68
N LEU A 322 -6.84 -10.83 8.49
CA LEU A 322 -6.66 -12.10 7.79
C LEU A 322 -5.19 -12.46 7.57
N GLY A 323 -4.33 -11.47 7.30
CA GLY A 323 -2.89 -11.70 7.09
C GLY A 323 -2.15 -12.34 8.28
N ALA A 324 -2.57 -12.05 9.52
CA ALA A 324 -2.01 -12.71 10.70
C ALA A 324 -2.62 -14.11 10.94
N ALA A 325 -3.91 -14.29 10.63
CA ALA A 325 -4.59 -15.58 10.73
C ALA A 325 -3.99 -16.60 9.74
N LEU A 326 -3.78 -16.19 8.48
CA LEU A 326 -3.14 -17.02 7.46
C LEU A 326 -1.70 -17.38 7.83
N ALA A 327 -0.93 -16.42 8.35
CA ALA A 327 0.45 -16.67 8.78
C ALA A 327 0.53 -17.62 9.99
N LEU A 328 -0.44 -17.54 10.92
CA LEU A 328 -0.56 -18.46 12.03
C LEU A 328 -0.92 -19.88 11.56
N ALA A 329 -1.90 -19.99 10.65
CA ALA A 329 -2.28 -21.28 10.06
C ALA A 329 -1.13 -21.93 9.29
N GLU A 330 -0.39 -21.17 8.49
CA GLU A 330 0.80 -21.66 7.79
C GLU A 330 1.85 -22.19 8.76
N LEU A 331 2.05 -21.51 9.89
CA LEU A 331 2.96 -21.98 10.93
C LEU A 331 2.47 -23.29 11.58
N HIS A 332 1.16 -23.47 11.79
CA HIS A 332 0.59 -24.72 12.26
C HIS A 332 0.81 -25.87 11.26
N VAL A 333 0.66 -25.61 9.96
CA VAL A 333 0.93 -26.59 8.90
C VAL A 333 2.40 -27.02 8.88
N ILE A 334 3.33 -26.06 8.98
CA ILE A 334 4.77 -26.33 9.03
C ILE A 334 5.16 -27.20 10.24
N GLU A 335 4.37 -27.16 11.32
CA GLU A 335 4.55 -27.96 12.53
C GLU A 335 3.78 -29.29 12.50
N GLY A 336 3.08 -29.59 11.41
CA GLY A 336 2.25 -30.79 11.26
C GLY A 336 0.91 -30.75 12.01
N ARG A 337 0.54 -29.59 12.59
CA ARG A 337 -0.71 -29.38 13.34
C ARG A 337 -1.83 -28.94 12.40
N ASN A 338 -2.11 -29.79 11.40
CA ASN A 338 -3.06 -29.46 10.34
C ASN A 338 -4.50 -29.28 10.86
N GLY A 339 -4.91 -30.04 11.89
CA GLY A 339 -6.25 -29.89 12.50
C GLY A 339 -6.48 -28.53 13.16
N ASP A 340 -5.46 -27.98 13.84
CA ASP A 340 -5.52 -26.63 14.43
C ASP A 340 -5.61 -25.57 13.33
N ALA A 341 -4.85 -25.77 12.23
CA ALA A 341 -4.88 -24.88 11.08
C ALA A 341 -6.27 -24.84 10.42
N VAL A 342 -6.88 -26.01 10.14
CA VAL A 342 -8.23 -26.09 9.57
C VAL A 342 -9.24 -25.41 10.49
N SER A 343 -9.24 -25.73 11.79
CA SER A 343 -10.18 -25.15 12.77
C SER A 343 -10.07 -23.62 12.84
N LEU A 344 -8.85 -23.08 12.77
CA LEU A 344 -8.60 -21.65 12.73
C LEU A 344 -9.15 -21.03 11.45
N LEU A 345 -8.82 -21.58 10.28
CA LEU A 345 -9.24 -21.03 8.99
C LEU A 345 -10.76 -21.12 8.79
N GLU A 346 -11.41 -22.22 9.18
CA GLU A 346 -12.87 -22.37 9.13
C GLU A 346 -13.60 -21.35 10.01
N ARG A 347 -13.04 -21.02 11.19
CA ARG A 347 -13.58 -19.97 12.05
C ARG A 347 -13.58 -18.62 11.33
N TYR A 348 -12.47 -18.28 10.69
CA TYR A 348 -12.37 -17.02 9.92
C TYR A 348 -13.28 -17.04 8.69
N LEU A 349 -13.50 -18.20 8.09
CA LEU A 349 -14.34 -18.33 6.89
C LEU A 349 -15.82 -18.03 7.16
N LYS A 350 -16.28 -18.28 8.39
CA LYS A 350 -17.66 -17.92 8.81
C LYS A 350 -17.90 -16.42 8.78
N ASP A 351 -16.88 -15.64 9.12
CA ASP A 351 -16.97 -14.18 9.21
C ASP A 351 -16.51 -13.49 7.91
N TRP A 352 -15.58 -14.12 7.18
CA TRP A 352 -14.92 -13.56 6.00
C TRP A 352 -14.91 -14.57 4.86
N ALA A 353 -15.73 -14.33 3.84
CA ALA A 353 -15.71 -15.10 2.59
C ALA A 353 -14.64 -14.54 1.65
N ASP A 354 -13.37 -14.90 1.88
CA ASP A 354 -12.23 -14.46 1.08
C ASP A 354 -11.61 -15.61 0.26
N ASP A 355 -11.11 -15.28 -0.94
CA ASP A 355 -10.53 -16.27 -1.85
C ASP A 355 -9.20 -16.83 -1.31
N SER A 356 -8.37 -15.96 -0.71
CA SER A 356 -7.09 -16.34 -0.11
C SER A 356 -7.24 -17.37 1.02
N LEU A 357 -8.35 -17.29 1.75
CA LEU A 357 -8.67 -18.19 2.86
C LEU A 357 -9.05 -19.59 2.36
N HIS A 358 -9.87 -19.65 1.30
CA HIS A 358 -10.19 -20.89 0.62
C HIS A 358 -8.96 -21.56 -0.01
N VAL A 359 -8.08 -20.79 -0.65
CA VAL A 359 -6.80 -21.32 -1.18
C VAL A 359 -5.95 -21.94 -0.07
N LYS A 360 -5.83 -21.26 1.07
CA LYS A 360 -5.04 -21.80 2.19
C LYS A 360 -5.68 -23.05 2.80
N LEU A 361 -7.00 -23.08 2.99
CA LEU A 361 -7.70 -24.29 3.40
C LEU A 361 -7.45 -25.45 2.42
N ALA A 362 -7.59 -25.21 1.12
CA ALA A 362 -7.34 -26.21 0.10
C ALA A 362 -5.90 -26.76 0.16
N GLN A 363 -4.90 -25.91 0.39
CA GLN A 363 -3.52 -26.32 0.59
C GLN A 363 -3.34 -27.20 1.83
N VAL A 364 -4.01 -26.88 2.95
CA VAL A 364 -3.96 -27.71 4.17
C VAL A 364 -4.63 -29.07 3.93
N PHE A 365 -5.80 -29.10 3.29
CA PHE A 365 -6.52 -30.33 2.96
C PHE A 365 -5.71 -31.22 2.01
N ALA A 366 -5.09 -30.64 0.98
CA ALA A 366 -4.19 -31.33 0.06
C ALA A 366 -3.00 -31.95 0.81
N ALA A 367 -2.39 -31.22 1.75
CA ALA A 367 -1.29 -31.74 2.58
C ALA A 367 -1.73 -32.87 3.52
N THR A 368 -3.00 -32.96 3.88
CA THR A 368 -3.60 -34.06 4.66
C THR A 368 -4.18 -35.20 3.80
N ASN A 369 -3.99 -35.17 2.48
CA ASN A 369 -4.54 -36.15 1.52
C ASN A 369 -6.08 -36.19 1.45
N MET A 370 -6.74 -35.11 1.86
CA MET A 370 -8.19 -34.89 1.74
C MET A 370 -8.47 -34.16 0.43
N LEU A 371 -8.31 -34.88 -0.69
CA LEU A 371 -8.31 -34.28 -2.03
C LEU A 371 -9.69 -33.76 -2.48
N GLN A 372 -10.79 -34.39 -2.04
CA GLN A 372 -12.15 -33.96 -2.40
C GLN A 372 -12.50 -32.61 -1.75
N GLU A 373 -12.16 -32.46 -0.47
CA GLU A 373 -12.33 -31.22 0.27
C GLU A 373 -11.44 -30.12 -0.31
N ALA A 374 -10.19 -30.45 -0.67
CA ALA A 374 -9.28 -29.52 -1.32
C ALA A 374 -9.82 -29.00 -2.67
N LEU A 375 -10.35 -29.88 -3.53
CA LEU A 375 -11.01 -29.49 -4.78
C LEU A 375 -12.14 -28.50 -4.53
N SER A 376 -13.02 -28.82 -3.58
CA SER A 376 -14.20 -27.99 -3.27
C SER A 376 -13.81 -26.56 -2.87
N HIS A 377 -12.71 -26.41 -2.12
CA HIS A 377 -12.21 -25.12 -1.70
C HIS A 377 -11.46 -24.37 -2.80
N TYR A 378 -10.71 -25.05 -3.67
CA TYR A 378 -10.13 -24.39 -4.85
C TYR A 378 -11.22 -23.88 -5.81
N GLU A 379 -12.26 -24.67 -6.06
CA GLU A 379 -13.42 -24.21 -6.83
C GLU A 379 -14.13 -23.03 -6.18
N ALA A 380 -14.34 -23.07 -4.86
CA ALA A 380 -14.94 -21.96 -4.12
C ALA A 380 -14.10 -20.67 -4.26
N ALA A 381 -12.78 -20.77 -4.15
CA ALA A 381 -11.87 -19.64 -4.38
C ALA A 381 -12.02 -19.06 -5.79
N LEU A 382 -12.11 -19.91 -6.82
CA LEU A 382 -12.30 -19.49 -8.21
C LEU A 382 -13.68 -18.90 -8.50
N ARG A 383 -14.72 -19.33 -7.77
CA ARG A 383 -16.06 -18.72 -7.86
C ARG A 383 -16.07 -17.29 -7.31
N ILE A 384 -15.30 -17.02 -6.25
CA ILE A 384 -15.14 -15.66 -5.70
C ILE A 384 -14.25 -14.83 -6.62
N ASN A 385 -13.09 -15.36 -7.01
CA ASN A 385 -12.13 -14.70 -7.85
C ASN A 385 -11.63 -15.63 -8.97
N SER A 386 -12.25 -15.49 -10.15
CA SER A 386 -11.92 -16.27 -11.33
C SER A 386 -10.49 -16.07 -11.86
N GLN A 387 -9.79 -15.02 -11.42
CA GLN A 387 -8.44 -14.68 -11.85
C GLN A 387 -7.37 -15.01 -10.80
N ASN A 388 -7.72 -15.70 -9.70
CA ASN A 388 -6.74 -16.07 -8.69
C ASN A 388 -5.77 -17.15 -9.23
N GLU A 389 -4.55 -16.73 -9.58
CA GLU A 389 -3.49 -17.61 -10.11
C GLU A 389 -3.07 -18.70 -9.12
N ALA A 390 -3.09 -18.43 -7.81
CA ALA A 390 -2.73 -19.42 -6.81
C ALA A 390 -3.78 -20.53 -6.70
N ALA A 391 -5.06 -20.18 -6.86
CA ALA A 391 -6.15 -21.16 -6.90
C ALA A 391 -6.07 -22.03 -8.16
N LYS A 392 -5.82 -21.42 -9.34
CA LYS A 392 -5.67 -22.16 -10.62
C LYS A 392 -4.51 -23.16 -10.57
N LYS A 393 -3.31 -22.70 -10.20
CA LYS A 393 -2.13 -23.56 -10.07
C LYS A 393 -2.31 -24.64 -9.00
N GLY A 394 -2.99 -24.30 -7.91
CA GLY A 394 -3.31 -25.25 -6.85
C GLY A 394 -4.26 -26.36 -7.31
N LEU A 395 -5.29 -26.00 -8.08
CA LEU A 395 -6.23 -26.92 -8.69
C LEU A 395 -5.55 -27.82 -9.72
N GLU A 396 -4.78 -27.25 -10.65
CA GLU A 396 -4.01 -28.01 -11.67
C GLU A 396 -3.09 -29.05 -11.02
N ARG A 397 -2.35 -28.65 -9.98
CA ARG A 397 -1.50 -29.58 -9.21
C ARG A 397 -2.29 -30.70 -8.57
N LEU A 398 -3.45 -30.38 -7.99
CA LEU A 398 -4.29 -31.35 -7.33
C LEU A 398 -4.93 -32.33 -8.32
N GLU A 399 -5.33 -31.85 -9.51
CA GLU A 399 -5.84 -32.70 -10.59
C GLU A 399 -4.77 -33.66 -11.12
N LYS A 400 -3.52 -33.19 -11.31
CA LYS A 400 -2.37 -34.05 -11.66
C LYS A 400 -2.17 -35.13 -10.60
N GLN A 401 -2.19 -34.74 -9.32
CA GLN A 401 -2.06 -35.66 -8.19
C GLN A 401 -3.20 -36.70 -8.13
N MET A 402 -4.45 -36.30 -8.42
CA MET A 402 -5.60 -37.22 -8.47
C MET A 402 -5.55 -38.19 -9.65
N LYS A 403 -4.95 -37.78 -10.78
CA LYS A 403 -4.72 -38.63 -11.95
C LYS A 403 -3.50 -39.56 -11.77
N GLY A 404 -2.76 -39.45 -10.67
CA GLY A 404 -1.56 -40.25 -10.40
C GLY A 404 -0.32 -39.78 -11.16
N VAL A 405 -0.35 -38.58 -11.74
CA VAL A 405 0.78 -37.93 -12.41
C VAL A 405 1.55 -37.13 -11.37
N ASP A 406 2.88 -37.22 -11.38
CA ASP A 406 3.74 -36.44 -10.48
C ASP A 406 3.50 -34.93 -10.69
N PRO A 407 3.01 -34.19 -9.67
CA PRO A 407 2.68 -32.78 -9.80
C PRO A 407 3.89 -31.87 -10.08
N ASP A 408 5.12 -32.34 -9.88
CA ASP A 408 6.36 -31.61 -10.16
C ASP A 408 7.07 -32.08 -11.45
N ALA A 409 6.47 -33.00 -12.21
CA ALA A 409 7.01 -33.36 -13.53
C ALA A 409 6.96 -32.14 -14.48
N PRO A 410 8.06 -31.84 -15.20
CA PRO A 410 8.01 -30.83 -16.26
C PRO A 410 6.90 -31.22 -17.23
N GLU A 411 6.08 -30.24 -17.63
CA GLU A 411 5.07 -30.46 -18.67
C GLU A 411 5.83 -30.95 -19.90
N GLU A 412 5.61 -32.22 -20.28
CA GLU A 412 6.03 -32.67 -21.59
C GLU A 412 5.26 -31.81 -22.57
N ASP A 413 5.97 -30.92 -23.26
CA ASP A 413 5.41 -30.10 -24.32
C ASP A 413 4.76 -31.05 -25.34
N GLU A 414 3.43 -31.20 -25.29
CA GLU A 414 2.61 -31.81 -26.34
C GLU A 414 2.59 -30.91 -27.61
N GLU A 415 3.75 -30.37 -28.00
CA GLU A 415 3.97 -29.62 -29.25
C GLU A 415 5.08 -30.27 -30.10
N ASN A 416 5.22 -31.60 -30.03
CA ASN A 416 5.95 -32.36 -31.05
C ASN A 416 5.11 -33.57 -31.50
N GLU A 417 3.86 -33.36 -31.90
CA GLU A 417 3.29 -34.20 -32.94
C GLU A 417 4.06 -33.89 -34.22
N VAL A 418 5.01 -34.78 -34.53
CA VAL A 418 5.72 -34.85 -35.79
C VAL A 418 4.66 -34.96 -36.88
N GLU A 419 4.47 -33.91 -37.69
CA GLU A 419 3.80 -34.03 -38.98
C GLU A 419 4.63 -34.98 -39.85
N ASP A 420 4.28 -36.26 -39.81
CA ASP A 420 4.66 -37.24 -40.81
C ASP A 420 4.06 -36.80 -42.16
N ALA A 421 4.83 -36.01 -42.91
CA ALA A 421 4.54 -35.66 -44.29
C ALA A 421 4.74 -36.89 -45.20
N GLU A 422 3.74 -37.76 -45.27
CA GLU A 422 3.60 -38.74 -46.34
C GLU A 422 3.06 -38.06 -47.61
N GLY A 423 3.93 -37.96 -48.61
CA GLY A 423 3.64 -38.34 -50.00
C GLY A 423 2.69 -37.47 -50.83
N ASP A 424 3.27 -36.61 -51.67
CA ASP A 424 2.70 -36.34 -52.99
C ASP A 424 3.78 -36.51 -54.07
N GLN A 425 3.59 -37.57 -54.86
CA GLN A 425 4.26 -37.80 -56.14
C GLN A 425 3.61 -36.89 -57.18
N GLU A 426 4.34 -35.91 -57.71
CA GLU A 426 3.98 -35.30 -59.00
C GLU A 426 4.91 -35.84 -60.09
N GLU A 427 4.35 -36.76 -60.88
CA GLU A 427 4.68 -36.93 -62.29
C GLU A 427 4.55 -35.58 -63.00
N THR A 428 5.59 -35.11 -63.67
CA THR A 428 5.42 -34.43 -64.96
C THR A 428 6.57 -34.77 -65.90
N ASP A 429 6.17 -35.48 -66.95
CA ASP A 429 6.90 -35.76 -68.17
C ASP A 429 7.21 -34.50 -68.99
N LEU A 430 8.35 -34.58 -69.71
CA LEU A 430 8.60 -34.06 -71.07
C LEU A 430 8.51 -32.55 -71.36
N LEU A 431 9.68 -31.89 -71.47
CA LEU A 431 10.33 -31.53 -72.75
C LEU A 431 11.69 -30.85 -72.56
#